data_AF-A0A660SUQ5-F1
#
_entry.id   AF-A0A660SUQ5-F1
#
_cell.length_a   1.000
_cell.length_b   1.000
_cell.length_c   1.000
_cell.angle_alpha   90.00
_cell.angle_beta   90.00
_cell.angle_gamma   90.00
#
_symmetry.space_group_name_H-M   'P 1'
#
loop_
_entity.id
_entity.type
_entity.pdbx_description
1 polymer ?
#
loop_
_entity_poly.entity_id
_entity_poly.type
_entity_poly.pdbx_seq_one_letter_code
_entity_poly.pdbx_strand_id
1 'polypeptide(L)'
;MINSAKNTTGFFRPRDNMLEPRIEETGRGKTVYSNGRYLYSRYNPPRLSLQAAESAPIINRCIYLVPSPLLGYGLINLACRIPEDSIIITIEQSQEIMALCSPELLKNTGDSEADDSRIINVRLSDRDSLHALLHSLGPWRFRRIQRVDLSSGSSLNPELYDNLTDFLMEDLMSYWRNRHALGRLGREWVRHTFANLSLVADGCTSFQGFSSFKTGRVSVVAGAGPSLESSFEFLALHRDNLWIMAVDTALPALLESGITPDTVAVLDTQAWNLLDFHGSSSSKIPVIADITSYPPCITHTGGPCYLYSSEFAELDFLHRLKDSGLRDFTIPPLGSVGLAALEIISRISSGPVFLTGLDFAYSPGNLMPGEAPFITGSYPA
;
A
#
# COMPACT_ATOMS: atom_id res chain seq x y z
N MET A 1 40.95 75.83 6.45
CA MET A 1 39.75 75.81 7.32
C MET A 1 39.39 74.34 7.52
N ILE A 2 39.99 73.58 8.43
CA ILE A 2 39.88 73.55 9.91
C ILE A 2 38.45 73.25 10.41
N ASN A 3 38.30 71.99 10.87
CA ASN A 3 37.48 71.43 11.97
C ASN A 3 35.94 71.41 11.86
N SER A 4 35.19 70.42 12.39
CA SER A 4 35.49 69.38 13.38
C SER A 4 34.44 68.24 13.33
N ALA A 5 34.86 67.05 13.73
CA ALA A 5 34.09 65.81 13.89
C ALA A 5 33.03 65.83 15.01
N LYS A 6 32.06 64.90 14.95
CA LYS A 6 31.55 64.17 16.12
C LYS A 6 31.00 62.79 15.75
N ASN A 7 31.60 61.79 16.39
CA ASN A 7 31.20 60.38 16.45
C ASN A 7 29.73 60.20 16.85
N THR A 8 29.08 59.23 16.22
CA THR A 8 28.15 58.34 16.93
C THR A 8 28.43 56.91 16.50
N THR A 9 29.14 56.22 17.37
CA THR A 9 29.24 54.76 17.46
C THR A 9 27.84 54.15 17.56
N GLY A 10 27.43 53.42 16.54
CA GLY A 10 26.21 52.61 16.53
C GLY A 10 26.56 51.19 16.12
N PHE A 11 26.78 50.34 17.12
CA PHE A 11 26.91 48.89 17.09
C PHE A 11 26.62 48.20 15.74
N PHE A 12 27.67 47.74 15.07
CA PHE A 12 27.57 46.57 14.19
C PHE A 12 27.16 45.38 15.07
N ARG A 13 25.87 45.00 15.05
CA ARG A 13 25.46 43.65 15.46
C ARG A 13 25.71 42.73 14.26
N PRO A 14 26.56 41.70 14.37
CA PRO A 14 26.79 40.78 13.26
C PRO A 14 25.49 40.05 12.93
N ARG A 15 25.14 39.99 11.64
CA ARG A 15 23.97 39.28 11.09
C ARG A 15 24.27 37.78 10.92
N ASP A 16 24.69 37.08 11.97
CA ASP A 16 25.18 35.69 11.81
C ASP A 16 24.46 34.58 12.61
N ASN A 17 23.34 34.84 13.32
CA ASN A 17 22.66 33.79 14.12
C ASN A 17 21.17 33.54 13.78
N MET A 18 20.71 33.81 12.56
CA MET A 18 19.26 33.81 12.22
C MET A 18 18.67 32.46 11.76
N LEU A 19 19.39 31.33 11.85
CA LEU A 19 18.94 30.05 11.27
C LEU A 19 18.84 28.86 12.24
N GLU A 20 19.46 28.90 13.43
CA GLU A 20 19.42 27.74 14.34
C GLU A 20 18.13 27.70 15.19
N PRO A 21 17.56 26.50 15.40
CA PRO A 21 16.39 26.34 16.25
C PRO A 21 16.75 26.68 17.71
N ARG A 22 15.85 27.38 18.39
CA ARG A 22 16.05 27.76 19.81
C ARG A 22 14.74 27.74 20.60
N ILE A 23 14.89 27.55 21.91
CA ILE A 23 13.80 27.68 22.88
C ILE A 23 13.86 29.08 23.48
N GLU A 24 12.70 29.74 23.58
CA GLU A 24 12.56 31.04 24.23
C GLU A 24 11.56 30.95 25.38
N GLU A 25 11.87 31.60 26.50
CA GLU A 25 10.96 31.73 27.64
C GLU A 25 9.90 32.79 27.34
N THR A 26 8.65 32.49 27.66
CA THR A 26 7.54 33.43 27.64
C THR A 26 6.96 33.54 29.06
N GLY A 27 6.15 34.56 29.32
CA GLY A 27 5.49 34.70 30.63
C GLY A 27 4.53 33.56 30.99
N ARG A 28 4.24 32.63 30.07
CA ARG A 28 3.31 31.50 30.27
C ARG A 28 3.86 30.17 29.75
N GLY A 29 5.19 30.01 29.69
CA GLY A 29 5.88 28.78 29.30
C GLY A 29 6.89 28.98 28.17
N LYS A 30 7.51 27.90 27.72
CA LYS A 30 8.52 27.93 26.66
C LYS A 30 7.90 27.84 25.27
N THR A 31 8.46 28.56 24.31
CA THR A 31 8.15 28.46 22.88
C THR A 31 9.39 28.03 22.08
N VAL A 32 9.19 27.50 20.88
CA VAL A 32 10.27 27.09 19.98
C VAL A 32 10.26 28.00 18.75
N TYR A 33 11.42 28.53 18.38
CA TYR A 33 11.63 29.29 17.15
C TYR A 33 12.53 28.51 16.21
N SER A 34 12.10 28.32 14.96
CA SER A 34 12.87 27.65 13.92
C SER A 34 12.44 28.12 12.53
N ASN A 35 13.36 28.18 11.57
CA ASN A 35 13.11 28.58 10.18
C ASN A 35 12.26 29.87 10.04
N GLY A 36 12.62 30.90 10.80
CA GLY A 36 11.98 32.22 10.69
C GLY A 36 10.65 32.37 11.45
N ARG A 37 10.14 31.33 12.12
CA ARG A 37 8.80 31.31 12.73
C ARG A 37 8.77 30.67 14.12
N TYR A 38 7.74 31.01 14.89
CA TYR A 38 7.44 30.36 16.16
C TYR A 38 6.55 29.14 15.95
N LEU A 39 6.91 28.04 16.58
CA LEU A 39 6.20 26.76 16.47
C LEU A 39 5.14 26.56 17.57
N TYR A 40 5.08 27.51 18.51
CA TYR A 40 4.00 27.71 19.46
C TYR A 40 3.67 29.20 19.56
N SER A 41 2.53 29.53 20.18
CA SER A 41 2.17 30.91 20.48
C SER A 41 3.22 31.59 21.36
N ARG A 42 3.61 32.83 21.04
CA ARG A 42 4.52 33.64 21.87
C ARG A 42 3.92 34.11 23.20
N TYR A 43 2.60 34.09 23.31
CA TYR A 43 1.90 34.65 24.47
C TYR A 43 1.45 33.56 25.46
N ASN A 44 1.02 32.41 24.93
CA ASN A 44 0.60 31.27 25.72
C ASN A 44 0.89 29.99 24.92
N PRO A 45 2.15 29.51 24.93
CA PRO A 45 2.58 28.39 24.09
C PRO A 45 1.71 27.12 24.22
N PRO A 46 1.31 26.67 25.43
CA PRO A 46 0.52 25.43 25.57
C PRO A 46 -0.93 25.51 25.08
N ARG A 47 -1.52 26.71 24.96
CA ARG A 47 -2.98 26.88 24.80
C ARG A 47 -3.57 26.09 23.63
N LEU A 48 -2.99 26.24 22.44
CA LEU A 48 -3.53 25.60 21.24
C LEU A 48 -3.31 24.09 21.27
N SER A 49 -2.18 23.63 21.82
CA SER A 49 -1.88 22.21 22.00
C SER A 49 -2.87 21.53 22.93
N LEU A 50 -3.20 22.17 24.06
CA LEU A 50 -4.21 21.68 25.00
C LEU A 50 -5.60 21.64 24.35
N GLN A 51 -5.99 22.70 23.64
CA GLN A 51 -7.26 22.75 22.93
C GLN A 51 -7.35 21.67 21.83
N ALA A 52 -6.28 21.46 21.07
CA ALA A 52 -6.20 20.39 20.07
C ALA A 52 -6.34 19.01 20.73
N ALA A 53 -5.60 18.77 21.82
CA ALA A 53 -5.69 17.55 22.60
C ALA A 53 -7.10 17.30 23.18
N GLU A 54 -7.83 18.35 23.58
CA GLU A 54 -9.22 18.29 24.06
C GLU A 54 -10.26 18.10 22.94
N SER A 55 -9.99 18.62 21.74
CA SER A 55 -10.86 18.45 20.58
C SER A 55 -10.66 17.13 19.84
N ALA A 56 -9.55 16.44 20.07
CA ALA A 56 -9.23 15.20 19.39
C ALA A 56 -10.34 14.16 19.59
N PRO A 57 -10.77 13.46 18.52
CA PRO A 57 -11.84 12.49 18.60
C PRO A 57 -11.41 11.26 19.41
N ILE A 58 -12.32 10.69 20.20
CA ILE A 58 -12.08 9.49 21.00
C ILE A 58 -12.46 8.27 20.16
N ILE A 59 -11.46 7.46 19.80
CA ILE A 59 -11.58 6.35 18.87
C ILE A 59 -10.88 5.13 19.48
N ASN A 60 -11.59 4.02 19.60
CA ASN A 60 -11.03 2.75 20.07
C ASN A 60 -10.09 2.15 19.01
N ARG A 61 -9.05 1.45 19.47
CA ARG A 61 -8.08 0.77 18.60
C ARG A 61 -7.46 1.72 17.58
N CYS A 62 -7.07 2.90 18.03
CA CYS A 62 -6.57 3.98 17.18
C CYS A 62 -5.09 4.25 17.44
N ILE A 63 -4.36 4.56 16.38
CA ILE A 63 -3.05 5.20 16.48
C ILE A 63 -3.26 6.70 16.31
N TYR A 64 -2.96 7.47 17.34
CA TYR A 64 -2.96 8.92 17.30
C TYR A 64 -1.58 9.39 16.87
N LEU A 65 -1.47 9.88 15.64
CA LEU A 65 -0.21 10.34 15.06
C LEU A 65 0.00 11.81 15.38
N VAL A 66 1.09 12.16 16.06
CA VAL A 66 1.44 13.54 16.43
C VAL A 66 2.74 13.95 15.71
N PRO A 67 2.63 14.70 14.62
CA PRO A 67 3.80 15.25 13.94
C PRO A 67 4.49 16.30 14.81
N SER A 68 5.81 16.25 14.88
CA SER A 68 6.69 17.18 15.59
C SER A 68 6.14 17.57 16.98
N PRO A 69 6.30 16.70 18.00
CA PRO A 69 5.76 16.96 19.33
C PRO A 69 6.41 18.17 20.01
N LEU A 70 7.58 18.62 19.53
CA LEU A 70 8.39 19.70 20.10
C LEU A 70 8.54 19.54 21.62
N LEU A 71 7.99 20.48 22.40
CA LEU A 71 8.11 20.48 23.85
C LEU A 71 7.08 19.56 24.54
N GLY A 72 6.26 18.83 23.78
CA GLY A 72 5.32 17.84 24.32
C GLY A 72 4.03 18.41 24.92
N TYR A 73 3.71 19.70 24.71
CA TYR A 73 2.46 20.26 25.18
C TYR A 73 1.25 19.50 24.62
N GLY A 74 0.29 19.18 25.48
CA GLY A 74 -0.92 18.47 25.11
C GLY A 74 -0.81 16.95 25.02
N LEU A 75 0.39 16.35 24.99
CA LEU A 75 0.55 14.89 24.86
C LEU A 75 -0.11 14.12 26.01
N ILE A 76 0.14 14.49 27.26
CA ILE A 76 -0.49 13.84 28.41
C ILE A 76 -2.00 14.07 28.45
N ASN A 77 -2.45 15.25 28.03
CA ASN A 77 -3.89 15.54 27.95
C ASN A 77 -4.57 14.66 26.90
N LEU A 78 -3.90 14.42 25.77
CA LEU A 78 -4.38 13.46 24.77
C LEU A 78 -4.36 12.04 25.35
N ALA A 79 -3.26 11.60 25.96
CA ALA A 79 -3.11 10.27 26.54
C ALA A 79 -4.20 9.95 27.58
N CYS A 80 -4.53 10.89 28.46
CA CYS A 80 -5.60 10.73 29.45
C CYS A 80 -7.01 10.59 28.83
N ARG A 81 -7.21 11.02 27.58
CA ARG A 81 -8.53 11.03 26.92
C ARG A 81 -8.73 9.84 25.98
N ILE A 82 -7.66 9.34 25.38
CA ILE A 82 -7.76 8.26 24.39
C ILE A 82 -8.02 6.91 25.08
N PRO A 83 -8.70 5.96 24.41
CA PRO A 83 -8.97 4.64 24.98
C PRO A 83 -7.69 3.86 25.32
N GLU A 84 -7.80 2.91 26.27
CA GLU A 84 -6.68 2.06 26.70
C GLU A 84 -6.14 1.14 25.59
N ASP A 85 -6.98 0.83 24.60
CA ASP A 85 -6.60 0.01 23.44
C ASP A 85 -6.00 0.83 22.27
N SER A 86 -5.72 2.11 22.51
CA SER A 86 -5.14 3.07 21.57
C SER A 86 -3.77 3.54 22.03
N ILE A 87 -2.97 4.06 21.09
CA ILE A 87 -1.62 4.59 21.35
C ILE A 87 -1.42 5.95 20.68
N ILE A 88 -0.41 6.68 21.12
CA ILE A 88 0.09 7.90 20.51
C ILE A 88 1.48 7.61 19.94
N ILE A 89 1.67 7.87 18.64
CA ILE A 89 2.99 7.84 18.01
C ILE A 89 3.35 9.28 17.67
N THR A 90 4.45 9.77 18.24
CA THR A 90 4.98 11.09 17.87
C THR A 90 6.13 10.93 16.90
N ILE A 91 6.13 11.70 15.81
CA ILE A 91 7.21 11.65 14.81
C ILE A 91 7.92 12.99 14.78
N GLU A 92 9.22 12.99 15.04
CA GLU A 92 10.09 14.11 14.72
C GLU A 92 11.06 13.71 13.59
N GLN A 93 11.24 14.56 12.59
CA GLN A 93 12.20 14.31 11.51
C GLN A 93 13.59 14.84 11.89
N SER A 94 13.64 16.05 12.45
CA SER A 94 14.88 16.79 12.64
C SER A 94 15.60 16.34 13.91
N GLN A 95 16.85 15.87 13.74
CA GLN A 95 17.73 15.57 14.87
C GLN A 95 17.97 16.80 15.75
N GLU A 96 18.11 17.99 15.16
CA GLU A 96 18.36 19.23 15.89
C GLU A 96 17.14 19.63 16.73
N ILE A 97 15.94 19.58 16.15
CA ILE A 97 14.70 19.89 16.87
C ILE A 97 14.44 18.86 17.98
N MET A 98 14.64 17.57 17.69
CA MET A 98 14.48 16.51 18.69
C MET A 98 15.47 16.70 19.85
N ALA A 99 16.75 16.94 19.55
CA ALA A 99 17.77 17.15 20.57
C ALA A 99 17.46 18.38 21.43
N LEU A 100 17.02 19.48 20.80
CA LEU A 100 16.66 20.71 21.49
C LEU A 100 15.44 20.53 22.40
N CYS A 101 14.40 19.85 21.93
CA CYS A 101 13.11 19.81 22.62
C CYS A 101 12.94 18.62 23.58
N SER A 102 13.68 17.52 23.37
CA SER A 102 13.54 16.29 24.16
C SER A 102 13.64 16.48 25.68
N PRO A 103 14.50 17.34 26.25
CA PRO A 103 14.55 17.54 27.70
C PRO A 103 13.25 18.14 28.26
N GLU A 104 12.59 19.03 27.52
CA GLU A 104 11.32 19.63 27.93
C GLU A 104 10.13 18.73 27.59
N LEU A 105 10.20 17.97 26.49
CA LEU A 105 9.23 16.95 26.15
C LEU A 105 9.13 15.94 27.30
N LEU A 106 10.26 15.37 27.73
CA LEU A 106 10.32 14.41 28.84
C LEU A 106 9.71 14.99 30.13
N LYS A 107 10.05 16.23 30.49
CA LYS A 107 9.45 16.90 31.66
C LYS A 107 7.93 17.04 31.53
N ASN A 108 7.44 17.41 30.35
CA ASN A 108 6.01 17.62 30.09
C ASN A 108 5.23 16.31 29.89
N THR A 109 5.91 15.21 29.58
CA THR A 109 5.34 13.85 29.53
C THR A 109 5.55 13.05 30.82
N GLY A 110 6.32 13.58 31.78
CA GLY A 110 6.58 12.99 33.08
C GLY A 110 8.00 12.40 33.21
N ASP A 111 8.70 12.77 34.29
CA ASP A 111 10.03 12.27 34.69
C ASP A 111 9.95 11.07 35.68
N SER A 112 8.78 10.49 35.92
CA SER A 112 8.53 9.59 37.06
C SER A 112 7.67 8.40 36.64
N GLU A 113 8.26 7.20 36.57
CA GLU A 113 7.73 5.81 36.76
C GLU A 113 6.32 5.41 36.25
N ALA A 114 5.57 6.32 35.67
CA ALA A 114 4.37 6.15 34.88
C ALA A 114 4.69 6.72 33.49
N ASP A 115 5.70 6.12 32.87
CA ASP A 115 5.85 6.14 31.42
C ASP A 115 4.50 5.62 30.89
N ASP A 116 3.62 6.50 30.41
CA ASP A 116 2.39 6.02 29.79
C ASP A 116 2.85 5.28 28.56
N SER A 117 2.97 3.96 28.68
CA SER A 117 3.49 3.02 27.67
C SER A 117 2.79 3.14 26.31
N ARG A 118 1.73 3.95 26.23
CA ARG A 118 0.99 4.31 25.03
C ARG A 118 1.60 5.48 24.26
N ILE A 119 2.53 6.28 24.80
CA ILE A 119 3.22 7.36 24.07
C ILE A 119 4.55 6.84 23.54
N ILE A 120 4.66 6.75 22.22
CA ILE A 120 5.84 6.24 21.52
C ILE A 120 6.49 7.38 20.75
N ASN A 121 7.62 7.86 21.25
CA ASN A 121 8.37 8.95 20.63
C ASN A 121 9.43 8.38 19.68
N VAL A 122 9.33 8.69 18.38
CA VAL A 122 10.27 8.20 17.36
C VAL A 122 10.83 9.33 16.51
N ARG A 123 12.08 9.15 16.08
CA ARG A 123 12.69 9.97 15.04
C ARG A 123 12.72 9.18 13.74
N LEU A 124 11.96 9.62 12.75
CA LEU A 124 11.89 8.97 11.44
C LEU A 124 11.59 9.98 10.35
N SER A 125 11.96 9.63 9.12
CA SER A 125 11.80 10.48 7.94
C SER A 125 11.38 9.72 6.69
N ASP A 126 11.12 8.42 6.82
CA ASP A 126 10.91 7.50 5.71
C ASP A 126 9.80 6.49 6.03
N ARG A 127 9.22 5.95 4.97
CA ARG A 127 8.09 5.01 5.02
C ARG A 127 8.50 3.64 5.55
N ASP A 128 9.70 3.17 5.22
CA ASP A 128 10.17 1.83 5.60
C ASP A 128 10.32 1.70 7.12
N SER A 129 10.89 2.72 7.76
CA SER A 129 11.01 2.78 9.23
C SER A 129 9.64 2.86 9.90
N LEU A 130 8.69 3.59 9.31
CA LEU A 130 7.32 3.71 9.83
C LEU A 130 6.53 2.39 9.68
N HIS A 131 6.70 1.69 8.56
CA HIS A 131 6.16 0.34 8.34
C HIS A 131 6.71 -0.65 9.36
N ALA A 132 8.03 -0.69 9.55
CA ALA A 132 8.67 -1.55 10.53
C ALA A 132 8.16 -1.28 11.96
N LEU A 133 7.97 -0.01 12.31
CA LEU A 133 7.37 0.39 13.58
C LEU A 133 5.95 -0.16 13.72
N LEU A 134 5.06 0.10 12.76
CA LEU A 134 3.68 -0.39 12.78
C LEU A 134 3.63 -1.92 12.97
N HIS A 135 4.46 -2.65 12.23
CA HIS A 135 4.54 -4.11 12.29
C HIS A 135 5.09 -4.63 13.62
N SER A 136 6.06 -3.94 14.22
CA SER A 136 6.56 -4.27 15.56
C SER A 136 5.51 -4.07 16.66
N LEU A 137 4.62 -3.09 16.50
CA LEU A 137 3.55 -2.80 17.45
C LEU A 137 2.36 -3.76 17.30
N GLY A 138 2.28 -4.46 16.17
CA GLY A 138 1.21 -5.37 15.84
C GLY A 138 0.00 -4.65 15.23
N PRO A 139 -0.08 -4.53 13.89
CA PRO A 139 -1.13 -3.77 13.21
C PRO A 139 -2.53 -4.32 13.50
N TRP A 140 -2.65 -5.60 13.86
CA TRP A 140 -3.93 -6.22 14.26
C TRP A 140 -4.56 -5.55 15.47
N ARG A 141 -3.81 -4.83 16.31
CA ARG A 141 -4.35 -4.14 17.48
C ARG A 141 -5.20 -2.94 17.07
N PHE A 142 -4.85 -2.30 15.96
CA PHE A 142 -5.41 -1.02 15.54
C PHE A 142 -6.35 -1.15 14.34
N ARG A 143 -7.26 -0.20 14.20
CA ARG A 143 -8.29 -0.12 13.16
C ARG A 143 -8.32 1.22 12.45
N ARG A 144 -7.81 2.26 13.11
CA ARG A 144 -7.87 3.64 12.64
C ARG A 144 -6.59 4.36 12.98
N ILE A 145 -6.34 5.42 12.23
CA ILE A 145 -5.26 6.35 12.43
C ILE A 145 -5.90 7.72 12.52
N GLN A 146 -5.49 8.51 13.50
CA GLN A 146 -5.94 9.88 13.67
C GLN A 146 -4.74 10.79 13.83
N ARG A 147 -4.52 11.68 12.86
CA ARG A 147 -3.54 12.74 13.04
C ARG A 147 -4.05 13.78 14.03
N VAL A 148 -3.18 14.23 14.93
CA VAL A 148 -3.43 15.31 15.88
C VAL A 148 -2.23 16.26 15.90
N ASP A 149 -2.37 17.41 15.27
CA ASP A 149 -1.35 18.46 15.31
C ASP A 149 -1.40 19.21 16.64
N LEU A 150 -0.49 18.86 17.56
CA LEU A 150 -0.35 19.54 18.86
C LEU A 150 0.61 20.74 18.80
N SER A 151 1.32 20.95 17.70
CA SER A 151 2.22 22.07 17.49
C SER A 151 2.16 22.52 16.03
N SER A 152 2.76 23.66 15.69
CA SER A 152 2.99 24.02 14.29
C SER A 152 4.33 23.49 13.75
N GLY A 153 4.97 22.55 14.46
CA GLY A 153 6.17 21.86 13.99
C GLY A 153 5.95 21.07 12.71
N SER A 154 4.74 20.55 12.47
CA SER A 154 4.37 19.92 11.20
C SER A 154 4.56 20.85 9.99
N SER A 155 4.42 22.16 10.19
CA SER A 155 4.61 23.16 9.13
C SER A 155 6.08 23.35 8.71
N LEU A 156 7.05 22.79 9.45
CA LEU A 156 8.45 22.78 9.04
C LEU A 156 8.68 21.91 7.81
N ASN A 157 7.94 20.80 7.69
CA ASN A 157 7.98 19.90 6.55
C ASN A 157 6.60 19.24 6.32
N PRO A 158 5.60 20.01 5.85
CA PRO A 158 4.23 19.53 5.75
C PRO A 158 4.11 18.34 4.80
N GLU A 159 4.78 18.40 3.65
CA GLU A 159 4.77 17.33 2.64
C GLU A 159 5.24 16.00 3.23
N LEU A 160 6.30 15.99 4.04
CA LEU A 160 6.75 14.76 4.69
C LEU A 160 5.72 14.21 5.67
N TYR A 161 5.20 15.04 6.57
CA TYR A 161 4.27 14.58 7.60
C TYR A 161 2.92 14.15 7.02
N ASP A 162 2.44 14.81 5.98
CA ASP A 162 1.26 14.41 5.22
C ASP A 162 1.51 13.04 4.56
N ASN A 163 2.63 12.89 3.83
CA ASN A 163 3.01 11.64 3.19
C ASN A 163 3.18 10.46 4.15
N LEU A 164 3.73 10.68 5.35
CA LEU A 164 3.87 9.65 6.38
C LEU A 164 2.51 9.28 7.00
N THR A 165 1.61 10.25 7.17
CA THR A 165 0.26 10.02 7.67
C THR A 165 -0.53 9.17 6.69
N ASP A 166 -0.56 9.56 5.41
CA ASP A 166 -1.28 8.86 4.35
C ASP A 166 -0.73 7.46 4.17
N PHE A 167 0.60 7.31 4.14
CA PHE A 167 1.25 6.01 4.07
C PHE A 167 0.83 5.08 5.23
N LEU A 168 0.87 5.56 6.47
CA LEU A 168 0.51 4.74 7.62
C LEU A 168 -0.98 4.33 7.61
N MET A 169 -1.85 5.20 7.10
CA MET A 169 -3.26 4.88 6.85
C MET A 169 -3.39 3.77 5.81
N GLU A 170 -2.73 3.90 4.67
CA GLU A 170 -2.72 2.92 3.59
C GLU A 170 -2.16 1.57 4.02
N ASP A 171 -1.07 1.56 4.78
CA ASP A 171 -0.40 0.36 5.27
C ASP A 171 -1.31 -0.43 6.24
N LEU A 172 -1.94 0.27 7.19
CA LEU A 172 -2.92 -0.35 8.09
C LEU A 172 -4.15 -0.88 7.34
N MET A 173 -4.65 -0.14 6.35
CA MET A 173 -5.77 -0.59 5.51
C MET A 173 -5.40 -1.81 4.68
N SER A 174 -4.20 -1.82 4.09
CA SER A 174 -3.67 -2.95 3.32
C SER A 174 -3.55 -4.20 4.18
N TYR A 175 -3.02 -4.08 5.40
CA TYR A 175 -2.98 -5.16 6.38
C TYR A 175 -4.36 -5.78 6.63
N TRP A 176 -5.38 -4.95 6.88
CA TRP A 176 -6.73 -5.44 7.14
C TRP A 176 -7.39 -6.05 5.90
N ARG A 177 -7.21 -5.47 4.71
CA ARG A 177 -7.69 -6.04 3.46
C ARG A 177 -7.12 -7.44 3.24
N ASN A 178 -5.81 -7.60 3.39
CA ASN A 178 -5.14 -8.89 3.24
C ASN A 178 -5.62 -9.89 4.29
N ARG A 179 -5.77 -9.46 5.55
CA ARG A 179 -6.29 -10.31 6.63
C ARG A 179 -7.74 -10.74 6.40
N HIS A 180 -8.59 -9.87 5.88
CA HIS A 180 -9.97 -10.21 5.53
C HIS A 180 -10.02 -11.22 4.38
N ALA A 181 -9.21 -11.02 3.33
CA ALA A 181 -9.09 -11.96 2.22
C ALA A 181 -8.64 -13.34 2.72
N LEU A 182 -7.60 -13.40 3.54
CA LEU A 182 -7.12 -14.64 4.17
C LEU A 182 -8.19 -15.34 5.02
N GLY A 183 -8.94 -14.58 5.83
CA GLY A 183 -10.02 -15.14 6.66
C GLY A 183 -11.18 -15.72 5.84
N ARG A 184 -11.45 -15.16 4.66
CA ARG A 184 -12.54 -15.60 3.78
C ARG A 184 -12.13 -16.73 2.83
N LEU A 185 -10.94 -16.63 2.23
CA LEU A 185 -10.51 -17.47 1.12
C LEU A 185 -9.41 -18.46 1.48
N GLY A 186 -8.70 -18.27 2.60
CA GLY A 186 -7.53 -19.07 2.94
C GLY A 186 -7.80 -20.57 3.01
N ARG A 187 -8.98 -20.99 3.47
CA ARG A 187 -9.36 -22.41 3.48
C ARG A 187 -9.51 -22.97 2.07
N GLU A 188 -10.08 -22.20 1.16
CA GLU A 188 -10.24 -22.61 -0.24
C GLU A 188 -8.91 -22.60 -0.99
N TRP A 189 -8.06 -21.59 -0.77
CA TRP A 189 -6.70 -21.58 -1.31
C TRP A 189 -5.91 -22.83 -0.94
N VAL A 190 -5.94 -23.23 0.34
CA VAL A 190 -5.28 -24.47 0.80
C VAL A 190 -5.94 -25.71 0.17
N ARG A 191 -7.28 -25.79 0.19
CA ARG A 191 -8.02 -26.94 -0.37
C ARG A 191 -7.72 -27.15 -1.85
N HIS A 192 -7.74 -26.08 -2.64
CA HIS A 192 -7.49 -26.12 -4.07
C HIS A 192 -6.02 -26.36 -4.39
N THR A 193 -5.09 -25.85 -3.57
CA THR A 193 -3.67 -26.22 -3.68
C THR A 193 -3.51 -27.73 -3.66
N PHE A 194 -4.11 -28.42 -2.69
CA PHE A 194 -4.05 -29.89 -2.63
C PHE A 194 -4.77 -30.59 -3.80
N ALA A 195 -5.94 -30.09 -4.21
CA ALA A 195 -6.65 -30.65 -5.36
C ALA A 195 -5.85 -30.53 -6.67
N ASN A 196 -5.22 -29.37 -6.89
CA ASN A 196 -4.42 -29.12 -8.07
C ASN A 196 -3.09 -29.88 -8.02
N LEU A 197 -2.51 -30.09 -6.83
CA LEU A 197 -1.36 -30.99 -6.64
C LEU A 197 -1.69 -32.44 -6.98
N SER A 198 -2.88 -32.94 -6.62
CA SER A 198 -3.29 -34.30 -7.04
C SER A 198 -3.39 -34.43 -8.56
N LEU A 199 -3.86 -33.38 -9.26
CA LEU A 199 -3.90 -33.39 -10.73
C LEU A 199 -2.51 -33.45 -11.37
N VAL A 200 -1.49 -32.87 -10.71
CA VAL A 200 -0.10 -33.01 -11.16
C VAL A 200 0.38 -34.45 -10.96
N ALA A 201 0.07 -35.06 -9.81
CA ALA A 201 0.45 -36.45 -9.53
C ALA A 201 -0.19 -37.44 -10.52
N ASP A 202 -1.42 -37.15 -10.97
CA ASP A 202 -2.15 -37.92 -11.98
C ASP A 202 -1.68 -37.65 -13.42
N GLY A 203 -0.74 -36.70 -13.61
CA GLY A 203 -0.22 -36.30 -14.93
C GLY A 203 -1.19 -35.47 -15.77
N CYS A 204 -2.27 -34.95 -15.18
CA CYS A 204 -3.24 -34.09 -15.87
C CYS A 204 -2.73 -32.66 -16.07
N THR A 205 -1.88 -32.19 -15.17
CA THR A 205 -1.28 -30.84 -15.19
C THR A 205 0.21 -30.93 -14.91
N SER A 206 0.94 -29.84 -15.14
CA SER A 206 2.39 -29.82 -14.91
C SER A 206 2.88 -28.49 -14.34
N PHE A 207 3.97 -28.55 -13.58
CA PHE A 207 4.72 -27.35 -13.19
C PHE A 207 5.68 -26.91 -14.31
N GLN A 208 6.10 -27.86 -15.15
CA GLN A 208 6.99 -27.58 -16.27
C GLN A 208 6.17 -27.12 -17.47
N GLY A 209 6.27 -25.85 -17.87
CA GLY A 209 6.02 -25.59 -19.29
C GLY A 209 5.50 -24.23 -19.74
N PHE A 210 5.34 -23.22 -18.88
CA PHE A 210 5.14 -21.89 -19.48
C PHE A 210 6.44 -21.29 -20.03
N SER A 211 7.60 -21.63 -19.47
CA SER A 211 8.91 -21.25 -20.03
C SER A 211 9.19 -21.88 -21.40
N SER A 212 8.46 -22.94 -21.78
CA SER A 212 8.44 -23.49 -23.13
C SER A 212 7.53 -22.75 -24.12
N PHE A 213 6.71 -21.77 -23.68
CA PHE A 213 5.96 -20.89 -24.59
C PHE A 213 6.85 -19.83 -25.27
N LYS A 214 8.07 -20.21 -25.66
CA LYS A 214 8.88 -19.34 -26.50
C LYS A 214 8.21 -19.25 -27.86
N THR A 215 7.82 -18.03 -28.23
CA THR A 215 7.13 -17.74 -29.48
C THR A 215 7.88 -16.66 -30.24
N GLY A 216 7.92 -16.80 -31.57
CA GLY A 216 8.42 -15.74 -32.47
C GLY A 216 7.34 -14.69 -32.77
N ARG A 217 6.10 -14.90 -32.33
CA ARG A 217 4.98 -13.96 -32.47
C ARG A 217 5.05 -12.87 -31.42
N VAL A 218 4.46 -11.72 -31.70
CA VAL A 218 4.42 -10.60 -30.76
C VAL A 218 3.43 -10.92 -29.64
N SER A 219 3.86 -10.77 -28.39
CA SER A 219 3.06 -11.12 -27.22
C SER A 219 2.02 -10.05 -26.92
N VAL A 220 0.80 -10.49 -26.58
CA VAL A 220 -0.30 -9.63 -26.15
C VAL A 220 -0.88 -10.16 -24.85
N VAL A 221 -1.10 -9.28 -23.88
CA VAL A 221 -1.92 -9.56 -22.69
C VAL A 221 -3.26 -8.87 -22.86
N ALA A 222 -4.34 -9.64 -22.81
CA ALA A 222 -5.71 -9.18 -22.95
C ALA A 222 -6.45 -9.32 -21.61
N GLY A 223 -6.76 -8.18 -20.98
CA GLY A 223 -7.63 -8.03 -19.83
C GLY A 223 -9.11 -7.81 -20.23
N ALA A 224 -10.01 -7.75 -19.25
CA ALA A 224 -11.46 -7.59 -19.47
C ALA A 224 -11.95 -6.13 -19.45
N GLY A 225 -11.03 -5.17 -19.50
CA GLY A 225 -11.36 -3.74 -19.52
C GLY A 225 -11.92 -3.26 -20.87
N PRO A 226 -12.67 -2.15 -20.90
CA PRO A 226 -13.26 -1.59 -22.11
C PRO A 226 -12.31 -1.39 -23.31
N SER A 227 -11.00 -1.18 -23.08
CA SER A 227 -10.06 -1.03 -24.20
C SER A 227 -9.86 -2.31 -25.02
N LEU A 228 -10.26 -3.48 -24.50
CA LEU A 228 -10.24 -4.74 -25.22
C LEU A 228 -11.12 -4.67 -26.48
N GLU A 229 -12.34 -4.16 -26.36
CA GLU A 229 -13.29 -4.09 -27.49
C GLU A 229 -12.74 -3.23 -28.63
N SER A 230 -12.09 -2.12 -28.29
CA SER A 230 -11.44 -1.23 -29.26
C SER A 230 -10.27 -1.90 -29.98
N SER A 231 -9.76 -3.02 -29.45
CA SER A 231 -8.62 -3.75 -30.01
C SER A 231 -9.03 -4.94 -30.88
N PHE A 232 -10.31 -5.34 -30.92
CA PHE A 232 -10.73 -6.56 -31.64
C PHE A 232 -10.37 -6.57 -33.11
N GLU A 233 -10.55 -5.45 -33.83
CA GLU A 233 -10.21 -5.37 -35.25
C GLU A 233 -8.69 -5.58 -35.47
N PHE A 234 -7.85 -4.94 -34.65
CA PHE A 234 -6.40 -5.12 -34.70
C PHE A 234 -5.98 -6.55 -34.38
N LEU A 235 -6.55 -7.14 -33.31
CA LEU A 235 -6.25 -8.49 -32.88
C LEU A 235 -6.66 -9.52 -33.93
N ALA A 236 -7.81 -9.35 -34.58
CA ALA A 236 -8.29 -10.22 -35.65
C ALA A 236 -7.43 -10.08 -36.91
N LEU A 237 -7.12 -8.84 -37.33
CA LEU A 237 -6.33 -8.55 -38.54
C LEU A 237 -4.90 -9.13 -38.45
N HIS A 238 -4.31 -9.11 -37.26
CA HIS A 238 -2.92 -9.56 -37.05
C HIS A 238 -2.81 -10.90 -36.34
N ARG A 239 -3.91 -11.66 -36.21
CA ARG A 239 -3.99 -12.86 -35.36
C ARG A 239 -2.82 -13.84 -35.53
N ASP A 240 -2.40 -14.12 -36.76
CA ASP A 240 -1.31 -15.07 -37.06
C ASP A 240 0.07 -14.62 -36.58
N ASN A 241 0.26 -13.31 -36.41
CA ASN A 241 1.51 -12.71 -35.94
C ASN A 241 1.51 -12.45 -34.43
N LEU A 242 0.37 -12.65 -33.76
CA LEU A 242 0.19 -12.39 -32.33
C LEU A 242 0.17 -13.70 -31.54
N TRP A 243 0.74 -13.65 -30.35
CA TRP A 243 0.54 -14.65 -29.31
C TRP A 243 -0.25 -14.01 -28.18
N ILE A 244 -1.49 -14.44 -27.97
CA ILE A 244 -2.44 -13.76 -27.09
C ILE A 244 -2.61 -14.57 -25.81
N MET A 245 -2.23 -13.98 -24.68
CA MET A 245 -2.60 -14.43 -23.34
C MET A 245 -3.84 -13.65 -22.88
N ALA A 246 -4.99 -14.32 -22.83
CA ALA A 246 -6.18 -13.77 -22.21
C ALA A 246 -6.10 -13.97 -20.68
N VAL A 247 -6.56 -13.01 -19.89
CA VAL A 247 -7.00 -13.35 -18.52
C VAL A 247 -8.35 -14.06 -18.59
N ASP A 248 -8.69 -14.86 -17.58
CA ASP A 248 -9.97 -15.58 -17.47
C ASP A 248 -11.17 -14.71 -17.86
N THR A 249 -11.36 -13.56 -17.21
CA THR A 249 -12.47 -12.63 -17.48
C THR A 249 -12.52 -12.04 -18.91
N ALA A 250 -11.41 -12.07 -19.67
CA ALA A 250 -11.37 -11.59 -21.05
C ALA A 250 -11.72 -12.68 -22.08
N LEU A 251 -11.67 -13.95 -21.66
CA LEU A 251 -11.83 -15.10 -22.53
C LEU A 251 -13.18 -15.10 -23.28
N PRO A 252 -14.35 -14.84 -22.64
CA PRO A 252 -15.63 -14.89 -23.34
C PRO A 252 -15.71 -13.86 -24.47
N ALA A 253 -15.30 -12.61 -24.21
CA ALA A 253 -15.36 -11.52 -25.17
C ALA A 253 -14.46 -11.76 -26.40
N LEU A 254 -13.28 -12.35 -26.18
CA LEU A 254 -12.40 -12.78 -27.27
C LEU A 254 -13.03 -13.90 -28.11
N LEU A 255 -13.59 -14.93 -27.47
CA LEU A 255 -14.22 -16.04 -28.19
C LEU A 255 -15.46 -15.60 -28.98
N GLU A 256 -16.30 -14.73 -28.40
CA GLU A 256 -17.49 -14.17 -29.06
C GLU A 256 -17.14 -13.29 -30.26
N SER A 257 -15.99 -12.62 -30.23
CA SER A 257 -15.45 -11.87 -31.38
C SER A 257 -14.70 -12.75 -32.39
N GLY A 258 -14.69 -14.07 -32.21
CA GLY A 258 -14.02 -15.03 -33.10
C GLY A 258 -12.51 -15.09 -32.94
N ILE A 259 -11.96 -14.51 -31.86
CA ILE A 259 -10.53 -14.47 -31.55
C ILE A 259 -10.22 -15.56 -30.53
N THR A 260 -9.58 -16.65 -30.98
CA THR A 260 -9.11 -17.69 -30.05
C THR A 260 -7.75 -17.30 -29.46
N PRO A 261 -7.60 -17.12 -28.12
CA PRO A 261 -6.30 -16.84 -27.52
C PRO A 261 -5.37 -18.07 -27.56
N ASP A 262 -4.06 -17.84 -27.44
CA ASP A 262 -3.06 -18.90 -27.40
C ASP A 262 -2.95 -19.55 -26.01
N THR A 263 -3.35 -18.83 -24.95
CA THR A 263 -3.49 -19.35 -23.60
C THR A 263 -4.42 -18.47 -22.78
N VAL A 264 -4.97 -19.02 -21.68
CA VAL A 264 -5.68 -18.25 -20.66
C VAL A 264 -4.92 -18.27 -19.33
N ALA A 265 -4.81 -17.11 -18.68
CA ALA A 265 -4.25 -16.95 -17.35
C ALA A 265 -5.37 -16.96 -16.30
N VAL A 266 -5.18 -17.73 -15.23
CA VAL A 266 -6.18 -17.94 -14.17
C VAL A 266 -5.55 -17.68 -12.82
N LEU A 267 -6.29 -17.00 -11.94
CA LEU A 267 -5.85 -16.73 -10.57
C LEU A 267 -6.92 -17.10 -9.54
N ASP A 268 -8.20 -16.81 -9.82
CA ASP A 268 -9.25 -16.85 -8.79
C ASP A 268 -9.57 -18.28 -8.30
N THR A 269 -9.66 -18.41 -6.97
CA THR A 269 -10.03 -19.63 -6.23
C THR A 269 -11.54 -19.86 -6.18
N GLN A 270 -12.34 -18.85 -6.54
CA GLN A 270 -13.77 -18.84 -6.27
C GLN A 270 -14.53 -19.54 -7.40
N ALA A 271 -15.59 -20.27 -7.03
CA ALA A 271 -16.28 -21.17 -7.97
C ALA A 271 -16.95 -20.44 -9.15
N TRP A 272 -17.28 -19.17 -9.00
CA TRP A 272 -17.88 -18.36 -10.06
C TRP A 272 -16.89 -18.01 -11.18
N ASN A 273 -15.57 -18.10 -10.96
CA ASN A 273 -14.59 -17.92 -12.03
C ASN A 273 -14.83 -18.90 -13.19
N LEU A 274 -15.51 -20.02 -12.95
CA LEU A 274 -15.93 -20.94 -14.01
C LEU A 274 -16.89 -20.30 -15.03
N LEU A 275 -17.61 -19.24 -14.67
CA LEU A 275 -18.51 -18.52 -15.58
C LEU A 275 -17.71 -17.79 -16.68
N ASP A 276 -16.49 -17.34 -16.39
CA ASP A 276 -15.59 -16.68 -17.35
C ASP A 276 -15.00 -17.66 -18.38
N PHE A 277 -15.28 -18.96 -18.22
CA PHE A 277 -14.94 -20.00 -19.19
C PHE A 277 -16.07 -20.30 -20.18
N HIS A 278 -17.14 -19.51 -20.19
CA HIS A 278 -18.22 -19.66 -21.16
C HIS A 278 -17.69 -19.70 -22.61
N GLY A 279 -18.20 -20.65 -23.41
CA GLY A 279 -17.77 -20.85 -24.79
C GLY A 279 -16.40 -21.54 -24.97
N SER A 280 -15.63 -21.75 -23.88
CA SER A 280 -14.27 -22.32 -23.96
C SER A 280 -14.21 -23.84 -23.74
N SER A 281 -15.32 -24.48 -23.40
CA SER A 281 -15.37 -25.93 -23.12
C SER A 281 -14.82 -26.73 -24.31
N SER A 282 -13.85 -27.60 -24.04
CA SER A 282 -13.18 -28.45 -25.05
C SER A 282 -12.47 -27.69 -26.19
N SER A 283 -12.25 -26.38 -26.05
CA SER A 283 -11.53 -25.55 -27.02
C SER A 283 -10.06 -25.93 -27.21
N LYS A 284 -9.50 -26.74 -26.29
CA LYS A 284 -8.09 -27.12 -26.22
C LYS A 284 -7.13 -25.96 -25.96
N ILE A 285 -7.64 -24.78 -25.60
CA ILE A 285 -6.84 -23.61 -25.22
C ILE A 285 -6.00 -23.97 -23.98
N PRO A 286 -4.66 -23.83 -24.02
CA PRO A 286 -3.80 -23.98 -22.86
C PRO A 286 -4.20 -23.07 -21.69
N VAL A 287 -4.00 -23.56 -20.47
CA VAL A 287 -4.28 -22.81 -19.24
C VAL A 287 -2.99 -22.60 -18.47
N ILE A 288 -2.74 -21.37 -18.02
CA ILE A 288 -1.70 -21.05 -17.04
C ILE A 288 -2.42 -20.60 -15.77
N ALA A 289 -2.39 -21.41 -14.72
CA ALA A 289 -3.20 -21.17 -13.52
C ALA A 289 -2.37 -21.09 -12.26
N ASP A 290 -2.81 -20.27 -11.31
CA ASP A 290 -2.28 -20.31 -9.95
C ASP A 290 -2.65 -21.65 -9.31
N ILE A 291 -1.77 -22.22 -8.50
CA ILE A 291 -2.01 -23.49 -7.80
C ILE A 291 -3.22 -23.42 -6.87
N THR A 292 -3.64 -22.22 -6.45
CA THR A 292 -4.82 -21.98 -5.62
C THR A 292 -6.11 -21.77 -6.42
N SER A 293 -6.04 -21.69 -7.76
CA SER A 293 -7.20 -21.45 -8.62
C SER A 293 -8.25 -22.56 -8.51
N TYR A 294 -9.50 -22.21 -8.79
CA TYR A 294 -10.63 -23.14 -8.72
C TYR A 294 -10.42 -24.34 -9.67
N PRO A 295 -10.34 -25.60 -9.17
CA PRO A 295 -9.90 -26.75 -9.96
C PRO A 295 -10.68 -27.00 -11.26
N PRO A 296 -12.02 -26.80 -11.32
CA PRO A 296 -12.76 -26.93 -12.57
C PRO A 296 -12.27 -26.01 -13.69
N CYS A 297 -11.78 -24.79 -13.39
CA CYS A 297 -11.27 -23.86 -14.40
C CYS A 297 -10.01 -24.41 -15.09
N ILE A 298 -9.16 -25.11 -14.35
CA ILE A 298 -7.89 -25.68 -14.85
C ILE A 298 -8.13 -26.72 -15.95
N THR A 299 -9.21 -27.50 -15.84
CA THR A 299 -9.52 -28.57 -16.79
C THR A 299 -10.57 -28.20 -17.84
N HIS A 300 -11.22 -27.04 -17.71
CA HIS A 300 -12.44 -26.72 -18.47
C HIS A 300 -12.22 -26.68 -19.98
N THR A 301 -11.10 -26.11 -20.43
CA THR A 301 -10.77 -25.99 -21.85
C THR A 301 -10.42 -27.34 -22.49
N GLY A 302 -10.06 -28.34 -21.67
CA GLY A 302 -9.52 -29.62 -22.12
C GLY A 302 -8.16 -29.52 -22.83
N GLY A 303 -7.50 -28.35 -22.75
CA GLY A 303 -6.11 -28.13 -23.16
C GLY A 303 -5.11 -28.47 -22.05
N PRO A 304 -3.80 -28.38 -22.31
CA PRO A 304 -2.79 -28.57 -21.28
C PRO A 304 -2.85 -27.45 -20.23
N CYS A 305 -2.58 -27.78 -18.97
CA CYS A 305 -2.48 -26.78 -17.90
C CYS A 305 -1.09 -26.75 -17.26
N TYR A 306 -0.60 -25.53 -17.07
CA TYR A 306 0.66 -25.20 -16.43
C TYR A 306 0.40 -24.43 -15.14
N LEU A 307 0.92 -24.91 -14.02
CA LEU A 307 0.69 -24.31 -12.72
C LEU A 307 1.84 -23.37 -12.31
N TYR A 308 1.50 -22.19 -11.81
CA TYR A 308 2.39 -21.29 -11.08
C TYR A 308 1.90 -21.13 -9.64
N SER A 309 2.71 -20.49 -8.78
CA SER A 309 2.31 -20.21 -7.39
C SER A 309 2.51 -18.74 -7.07
N SER A 310 1.46 -18.09 -6.59
CA SER A 310 1.55 -16.81 -5.87
C SER A 310 1.66 -17.07 -4.36
N GLU A 311 2.46 -16.25 -3.68
CA GLU A 311 2.60 -16.33 -2.22
C GLU A 311 1.48 -15.53 -1.55
N PHE A 312 0.34 -16.19 -1.31
CA PHE A 312 -0.81 -15.54 -0.65
C PHE A 312 -0.64 -15.37 0.87
N ALA A 313 0.28 -16.12 1.48
CA ALA A 313 0.60 -16.07 2.90
C ALA A 313 1.98 -16.66 3.19
N GLU A 314 2.58 -16.24 4.31
CA GLU A 314 3.78 -16.85 4.88
C GLU A 314 3.43 -18.15 5.62
N LEU A 315 3.43 -19.28 4.91
CA LEU A 315 3.07 -20.59 5.44
C LEU A 315 4.16 -21.62 5.15
N ASP A 316 4.58 -22.39 6.16
CA ASP A 316 5.63 -23.42 6.02
C ASP A 316 5.36 -24.43 4.90
N PHE A 317 4.09 -24.76 4.66
CA PHE A 317 3.77 -25.70 3.59
C PHE A 317 3.99 -25.09 2.19
N LEU A 318 3.77 -23.78 2.02
CA LEU A 318 4.05 -23.07 0.76
C LEU A 318 5.57 -22.97 0.55
N HIS A 319 6.33 -22.75 1.63
CA HIS A 319 7.80 -22.80 1.58
C HIS A 319 8.30 -24.18 1.15
N ARG A 320 7.81 -25.26 1.78
CA ARG A 320 8.15 -26.64 1.37
C ARG A 320 7.75 -26.94 -0.08
N LEU A 321 6.58 -26.44 -0.49
CA LEU A 321 6.08 -26.59 -1.85
C LEU A 321 7.04 -25.93 -2.85
N LYS A 322 7.45 -24.68 -2.60
CA LYS A 322 8.42 -23.94 -3.40
C LYS A 322 9.75 -24.70 -3.53
N ASP A 323 10.27 -25.18 -2.40
CA ASP A 323 11.54 -25.94 -2.34
C ASP A 323 11.47 -27.30 -3.06
N SER A 324 10.27 -27.85 -3.27
CA SER A 324 10.07 -29.13 -3.96
C SER A 324 10.20 -29.07 -5.49
N GLY A 325 10.50 -27.90 -6.08
CA GLY A 325 10.69 -27.70 -7.52
C GLY A 325 9.72 -26.69 -8.15
N LEU A 326 8.86 -26.06 -7.35
CA LEU A 326 7.93 -25.00 -7.79
C LEU A 326 8.56 -23.60 -7.84
N ARG A 327 9.79 -23.46 -7.31
CA ARG A 327 10.50 -22.19 -7.18
C ARG A 327 10.64 -21.40 -8.48
N ASP A 328 10.85 -22.09 -9.61
CA ASP A 328 10.98 -21.44 -10.92
C ASP A 328 9.67 -20.84 -11.43
N PHE A 329 8.55 -21.16 -10.77
CA PHE A 329 7.19 -20.79 -11.16
C PHE A 329 6.50 -19.98 -10.07
N THR A 330 7.26 -19.36 -9.16
CA THR A 330 6.72 -18.43 -8.17
C THR A 330 6.63 -17.02 -8.75
N ILE A 331 5.47 -16.38 -8.62
CA ILE A 331 5.28 -14.96 -8.91
C ILE A 331 4.94 -14.20 -7.63
N PRO A 332 5.34 -12.91 -7.50
CA PRO A 332 4.93 -12.11 -6.35
C PRO A 332 3.40 -11.98 -6.27
N PRO A 333 2.83 -11.73 -5.08
CA PRO A 333 1.41 -11.46 -4.93
C PRO A 333 1.08 -10.06 -5.52
N LEU A 334 0.68 -10.03 -6.78
CA LEU A 334 0.43 -8.78 -7.53
C LEU A 334 -1.00 -8.25 -7.40
N GLY A 335 -1.91 -9.02 -6.81
CA GLY A 335 -3.27 -8.58 -6.48
C GLY A 335 -4.30 -8.64 -7.62
N SER A 336 -3.91 -8.96 -8.86
CA SER A 336 -4.85 -9.21 -9.96
C SER A 336 -4.31 -10.21 -10.98
N VAL A 337 -5.21 -10.91 -11.68
CA VAL A 337 -4.86 -11.84 -12.76
C VAL A 337 -4.18 -11.13 -13.93
N GLY A 338 -4.53 -9.87 -14.20
CA GLY A 338 -3.89 -9.07 -15.25
C GLY A 338 -2.42 -8.76 -14.96
N LEU A 339 -2.09 -8.43 -13.71
CA LEU A 339 -0.69 -8.23 -13.31
C LEU A 339 0.08 -9.55 -13.25
N ALA A 340 -0.57 -10.65 -12.82
CA ALA A 340 0.02 -11.98 -12.90
C ALA A 340 0.33 -12.39 -14.35
N ALA A 341 -0.59 -12.17 -15.28
CA ALA A 341 -0.39 -12.42 -16.70
C ALA A 341 0.76 -11.58 -17.28
N LEU A 342 0.86 -10.30 -16.88
CA LEU A 342 1.96 -9.43 -17.27
C LEU A 342 3.32 -9.93 -16.74
N GLU A 343 3.38 -10.35 -15.49
CA GLU A 343 4.59 -10.94 -14.90
C GLU A 343 4.98 -12.22 -15.62
N ILE A 344 4.02 -13.11 -15.89
CA ILE A 344 4.25 -14.37 -16.62
C ILE A 344 4.79 -14.07 -18.02
N ILE A 345 4.14 -13.19 -18.79
CA ILE A 345 4.56 -12.90 -20.17
C ILE A 345 5.93 -12.21 -20.21
N SER A 346 6.27 -11.39 -19.20
CA SER A 346 7.58 -10.73 -19.12
C SER A 346 8.73 -11.72 -18.99
N ARG A 347 8.48 -12.91 -18.41
CA ARG A 347 9.45 -13.99 -18.27
C ARG A 347 9.57 -14.87 -19.51
N ILE A 348 8.58 -14.83 -20.40
CA ILE A 348 8.48 -15.70 -21.58
C ILE A 348 8.84 -14.95 -22.88
N SER A 349 8.39 -13.70 -23.01
CA SER A 349 8.58 -12.89 -24.20
C SER A 349 10.03 -12.43 -24.35
N SER A 350 10.55 -12.47 -25.58
CA SER A 350 11.85 -11.90 -25.94
C SER A 350 11.75 -10.54 -26.63
N GLY A 351 10.55 -9.96 -26.72
CA GLY A 351 10.26 -8.75 -27.48
C GLY A 351 9.19 -7.88 -26.82
N PRO A 352 8.68 -6.86 -27.53
CA PRO A 352 7.64 -5.99 -27.00
C PRO A 352 6.38 -6.79 -26.64
N VAL A 353 5.70 -6.33 -25.59
CA VAL A 353 4.43 -6.88 -25.12
C VAL A 353 3.37 -5.80 -25.31
N PHE A 354 2.31 -6.11 -26.05
CA PHE A 354 1.14 -5.23 -26.14
C PHE A 354 0.15 -5.55 -25.03
N LEU A 355 -0.49 -4.51 -24.49
CA LEU A 355 -1.49 -4.62 -23.44
C LEU A 355 -2.80 -4.06 -23.97
N THR A 356 -3.89 -4.76 -23.68
CA THR A 356 -5.25 -4.30 -23.96
C THR A 356 -6.20 -4.82 -22.88
N GLY A 357 -7.26 -4.10 -22.57
CA GLY A 357 -8.22 -4.45 -21.51
C GLY A 357 -7.66 -4.42 -20.09
N LEU A 358 -6.49 -3.80 -19.87
CA LEU A 358 -5.91 -3.57 -18.54
C LEU A 358 -6.00 -2.07 -18.21
N ASP A 359 -7.22 -1.59 -18.02
CA ASP A 359 -7.49 -0.15 -17.96
C ASP A 359 -7.25 0.50 -16.59
N PHE A 360 -7.29 -0.31 -15.51
CA PHE A 360 -7.14 0.14 -14.11
C PHE A 360 -8.02 1.35 -13.70
N ALA A 361 -9.08 1.62 -14.47
CA ALA A 361 -10.00 2.71 -14.28
C ALA A 361 -11.36 2.38 -14.89
N TYR A 362 -12.44 2.84 -14.25
CA TYR A 362 -13.78 2.77 -14.84
C TYR A 362 -14.01 3.98 -15.73
N SER A 363 -14.43 3.75 -16.98
CA SER A 363 -15.09 4.80 -17.76
C SER A 363 -16.52 4.95 -17.27
N PRO A 364 -17.05 6.17 -17.09
CA PRO A 364 -18.43 6.37 -16.66
C PRO A 364 -19.39 5.61 -17.58
N GLY A 365 -20.15 4.66 -17.02
CA GLY A 365 -21.15 3.86 -17.75
C GLY A 365 -20.81 2.39 -17.97
N ASN A 366 -19.54 1.96 -17.81
CA ASN A 366 -19.14 0.57 -17.99
C ASN A 366 -18.73 -0.05 -16.63
N LEU A 367 -19.50 -1.04 -16.16
CA LEU A 367 -19.17 -1.85 -14.98
C LEU A 367 -18.52 -3.16 -15.46
N MET A 368 -17.40 -3.55 -14.85
CA MET A 368 -16.93 -4.94 -14.95
C MET A 368 -17.88 -5.85 -14.15
N PRO A 369 -18.18 -7.07 -14.61
CA PRO A 369 -18.84 -8.06 -13.78
C PRO A 369 -17.89 -8.50 -12.65
N GLY A 370 -18.24 -8.26 -11.38
CA GLY A 370 -17.61 -8.95 -10.24
C GLY A 370 -17.04 -8.08 -9.12
N GLU A 371 -16.85 -6.78 -9.28
CA GLU A 371 -16.39 -5.91 -8.19
C GLU A 371 -17.52 -5.07 -7.60
N ALA A 372 -17.57 -5.02 -6.26
CA ALA A 372 -18.58 -4.27 -5.52
C ALA A 372 -18.53 -2.77 -5.90
N PRO A 373 -19.68 -2.09 -6.03
CA PRO A 373 -19.73 -0.69 -6.42
C PRO A 373 -18.94 0.15 -5.41
N PHE A 374 -17.96 0.90 -5.91
CA PHE A 374 -17.51 2.10 -5.21
C PHE A 374 -18.68 3.07 -5.18
N ILE A 375 -19.37 3.13 -4.03
CA ILE A 375 -20.30 4.23 -3.76
C ILE A 375 -19.43 5.47 -3.62
N THR A 376 -19.35 6.27 -4.69
CA THR A 376 -18.89 7.65 -4.60
C THR A 376 -19.95 8.41 -3.80
N GLY A 377 -19.78 8.43 -2.48
CA GLY A 377 -20.55 9.28 -1.59
C GLY A 377 -20.16 10.73 -1.86
N SER A 378 -20.86 11.38 -2.79
CA SER A 378 -20.94 12.83 -2.83
C SER A 378 -21.63 13.29 -1.55
N TYR A 379 -20.87 13.78 -0.58
CA TYR A 379 -21.43 14.58 0.50
C TYR A 379 -21.88 15.92 -0.09
N PRO A 380 -23.18 16.29 0.00
CA PRO A 380 -23.58 17.65 -0.32
C PRO A 380 -23.00 18.61 0.72
N ALA A 381 -22.69 19.82 0.26
CA ALA A 381 -22.11 20.93 1.01
C ALA A 381 -22.91 21.34 2.25
#